data_AF-A0A8C3YC23-F1
#
_entry.id   AF-A0A8C3YC23-F1
#
_cell.length_a   1.000
_cell.length_b   1.000
_cell.length_c   1.000
_cell.angle_alpha   90.00
_cell.angle_beta   90.00
_cell.angle_gamma   90.00
#
_symmetry.space_group_name_H-M   'P 1'
#
loop_
_entity.id
_entity.type
_entity.pdbx_description
1 polymer ?
#
loop_
_entity_poly.entity_id
_entity_poly.type
_entity_poly.pdbx_seq_one_letter_code
_entity_poly.pdbx_strand_id
1 'polypeptide(L)' 'MQLYGNKMENLEEMDKFLEKYNLPRLNQDEIENMNRPITSSEIETVIKKLPTNKSPR' A
#
# COMPACT_ATOMS: atom_id res chain seq x y z
N MET A 1 -0.62 20.39 -14.82
CA MET A 1 0.86 20.34 -14.73
C MET A 1 1.33 19.92 -13.34
N GLN A 2 0.89 20.55 -12.25
CA GLN A 2 1.32 20.19 -10.87
C GLN A 2 1.02 18.72 -10.49
N LEU A 3 -0.17 18.20 -10.82
CA LEU A 3 -0.52 16.79 -10.54
C LEU A 3 0.43 15.76 -11.17
N TYR A 4 0.96 16.05 -12.36
CA TYR A 4 1.92 15.15 -13.02
C TYR A 4 3.32 15.24 -12.39
N GLY A 5 3.74 16.43 -11.92
CA GLY A 5 4.99 16.62 -11.18
C GLY A 5 4.97 15.88 -9.85
N ASN A 6 3.91 16.07 -9.07
CA ASN A 6 3.75 15.42 -7.76
C ASN A 6 3.73 13.88 -7.88
N LYS A 7 3.14 13.33 -8.96
CA LYS A 7 3.14 11.89 -9.20
C LYS A 7 4.55 11.35 -9.46
N MET A 8 5.38 12.08 -10.21
CA MET A 8 6.75 11.68 -10.50
C MET A 8 7.66 11.77 -9.27
N GLU A 9 7.51 12.83 -8.46
CA GLU A 9 8.24 12.97 -7.19
C GLU A 9 7.92 11.82 -6.23
N ASN A 10 6.64 11.44 -6.10
CA ASN A 10 6.23 10.31 -5.26
C ASN A 10 6.81 8.96 -5.73
N LEU A 11 6.94 8.75 -7.05
CA LEU A 11 7.55 7.53 -7.59
C LEU A 11 9.05 7.47 -7.31
N GLU A 12 9.76 8.60 -7.44
CA GLU A 12 11.18 8.68 -7.10
C GLU A 12 11.43 8.46 -5.60
N GLU A 13 10.57 9.00 -4.74
CA GLU A 13 10.65 8.76 -3.30
C GLU A 13 10.41 7.28 -2.95
N MET A 14 9.45 6.63 -3.61
CA MET A 14 9.18 5.20 -3.40
C MET A 14 10.35 4.32 -3.84
N ASP A 15 10.95 4.60 -5.01
CA ASP A 15 12.12 3.87 -5.48
C ASP A 15 13.30 4.00 -4.51
N LYS A 16 13.56 5.22 -3.98
CA LYS A 16 14.58 5.46 -2.95
C LYS A 16 14.27 4.71 -1.65
N PHE A 17 13.01 4.67 -1.24
CA PHE A 17 12.58 3.92 -0.06
C PHE A 17 12.88 2.43 -0.22
N LEU A 18 12.53 1.85 -1.38
CA LEU A 18 12.80 0.43 -1.65
C LEU A 18 14.30 0.14 -1.68
N GLU A 19 15.10 0.99 -2.32
CA GLU A 19 16.57 0.86 -2.37
C GLU A 19 17.19 0.92 -0.97
N LYS A 20 16.76 1.85 -0.12
CA LYS A 20 17.27 2.01 1.26
C LYS A 20 17.15 0.73 2.09
N TYR A 21 16.09 -0.04 1.88
CA TYR A 21 15.82 -1.28 2.61
C TYR A 21 16.15 -2.54 1.81
N ASN A 22 16.82 -2.41 0.65
CA ASN A 22 17.09 -3.50 -0.29
C ASN A 22 15.83 -4.31 -0.64
N LEU A 23 14.69 -3.63 -0.73
CA LEU A 23 13.42 -4.24 -1.12
C LEU A 23 13.34 -4.41 -2.64
N PRO A 24 12.63 -5.43 -3.14
CA PRO A 24 12.35 -5.58 -4.56
C PRO A 24 11.65 -4.35 -5.12
N ARG A 25 11.97 -3.99 -6.37
CA ARG A 25 11.20 -2.98 -7.11
C ARG A 25 9.79 -3.49 -7.35
N LEU A 26 8.81 -2.59 -7.24
CA LEU A 26 7.43 -2.89 -7.55
C LEU A 26 7.22 -3.00 -9.05
N ASN A 27 6.37 -3.93 -9.47
CA ASN A 27 5.89 -4.00 -10.85
C ASN A 27 4.67 -3.09 -11.08
N GLN A 28 4.24 -2.97 -12.34
CA GLN A 28 3.11 -2.09 -12.70
C GLN A 28 1.80 -2.52 -12.04
N ASP A 29 1.53 -3.83 -11.95
CA ASP A 29 0.30 -4.37 -11.36
C ASP A 29 0.24 -4.09 -9.85
N GLU A 30 1.37 -4.20 -9.15
CA GLU A 30 1.49 -3.87 -7.73
C GLU A 30 1.26 -2.38 -7.49
N ILE A 31 1.85 -1.52 -8.32
CA ILE A 31 1.64 -0.07 -8.26
C ILE A 31 0.17 0.27 -8.53
N GLU A 32 -0.46 -0.33 -9.53
CA GLU A 32 -1.88 -0.10 -9.81
C GLU A 32 -2.76 -0.58 -8.66
N ASN A 33 -2.47 -1.75 -8.08
CA ASN A 33 -3.20 -2.27 -6.94
C ASN A 33 -3.04 -1.39 -5.70
N MET A 34 -1.87 -0.79 -5.47
CA MET A 34 -1.63 0.18 -4.40
C MET A 34 -2.39 1.51 -4.61
N ASN A 35 -2.58 1.92 -5.86
CA ASN A 35 -3.33 3.14 -6.19
C ASN A 35 -4.84 2.91 -6.25
N ARG A 36 -5.31 1.65 -6.17
CA ARG A 36 -6.74 1.34 -6.19
C ARG A 36 -7.41 1.79 -4.89
N PRO A 37 -8.61 2.39 -4.94
CA PRO A 37 -9.41 2.63 -3.75
C PRO A 37 -9.69 1.32 -3.00
N ILE A 38 -9.59 1.37 -1.67
CA ILE A 38 -9.99 0.25 -0.81
C ILE A 38 -11.51 0.27 -0.65
N THR A 39 -12.15 -0.88 -0.87
CA THR A 39 -13.59 -1.04 -0.71
C THR A 39 -13.96 -1.36 0.74
N SER A 40 -15.18 -0.98 1.16
CA SER A 40 -15.69 -1.32 2.49
C SER A 40 -15.77 -2.82 2.71
N SER A 41 -16.07 -3.61 1.68
CA SER A 41 -16.15 -5.07 1.77
C SER A 41 -14.79 -5.72 2.02
N GLU A 42 -13.71 -5.21 1.42
CA GLU A 42 -12.33 -5.64 1.72
C GLU A 42 -11.99 -5.36 3.19
N ILE A 43 -12.34 -4.17 3.70
CA ILE A 43 -12.13 -3.79 5.11
C ILE A 43 -12.88 -4.73 6.04
N GLU A 44 -14.18 -4.95 5.81
CA GLU A 44 -15.00 -5.88 6.61
C GLU A 44 -14.45 -7.30 6.58
N THR A 45 -13.98 -7.75 5.41
CA THR A 45 -13.42 -9.08 5.23
C THR A 45 -12.14 -9.26 6.04
N VAL A 46 -11.26 -8.25 6.03
CA VAL A 46 -10.03 -8.28 6.85
C VAL A 46 -10.38 -8.28 8.32
N ILE A 47 -11.27 -7.39 8.79
CA ILE A 47 -11.68 -7.32 10.20
C ILE A 47 -12.23 -8.65 10.71
N LYS A 48 -13.07 -9.33 9.92
CA LYS A 48 -13.62 -10.65 10.29
C LYS A 48 -12.55 -11.74 10.39
N LYS A 49 -11.44 -11.62 9.66
CA LYS A 49 -10.32 -12.57 9.68
C LYS A 49 -9.31 -12.28 10.78
N LEU A 50 -9.32 -11.08 11.38
CA LEU A 50 -8.39 -10.74 12.46
C LEU A 50 -8.68 -11.61 13.69
N PRO A 51 -7.63 -12.10 14.38
CA PRO A 51 -7.81 -12.81 15.64
C PRO A 51 -8.46 -11.87 16.65
N THR A 52 -9.58 -12.29 17.23
CA THR A 52 -10.17 -11.59 18.36
C THR A 52 -9.32 -11.91 19.58
N ASN A 53 -8.56 -10.93 20.06
CA ASN A 53 -7.95 -11.01 21.38
C ASN A 53 -9.09 -11.12 22.40
N LYS A 54 -9.45 -12.34 22.78
CA LYS A 54 -10.21 -12.57 24.00
C LYS A 54 -9.25 -12.25 25.13
N SER A 55 -9.57 -11.27 25.98
CA SER A 55 -8.76 -11.05 27.18
C SER A 55 -8.70 -12.36 27.95
N PRO A 56 -7.52 -12.82 28.41
CA PRO A 56 -7.46 -13.88 29.40
C PRO A 56 -8.33 -13.43 30.59
N ARG A 57 -9.28 -14.28 30.99
CA ARG A 57 -10.04 -14.06 32.22
C ARG A 57 -9.14 -14.25 33.44
#